data_AF-A0AAW1P9L3-F1
#
_entry.id   AF-A0AAW1P9L3-F1
#
_cell.length_a   1.000
_cell.length_b   1.000
_cell.length_c   1.000
_cell.angle_alpha   90.00
_cell.angle_beta   90.00
_cell.angle_gamma   90.00
#
_symmetry.space_group_name_H-M   'P 1'
#
loop_
_entity.id
_entity.type
_entity.pdbx_description
1 polymer ?
#
loop_
_entity_poly.entity_id
_entity_poly.type
_entity_poly.pdbx_seq_one_letter_code
_entity_poly.pdbx_strand_id
1 'polypeptide(L)'
;MAGLQLPPVQPPKRFPFCIVWSPIPFIGWVLPFIGHVGICTSEGVILDFAGPFFISIDSMAFGNPARYLQLQPSKAAVVAQAALQRSTEAGSTAEQGVAPSADVSADPMLAAVSREWDQLLQQSAGAYQHHNYNFLGDNCHCFVSHFLNAAEYRASRWNMVRLASEMFLRARYVAFGGVLKTWLPFCIVMTIGLYFGRLIFLYCWLGLLGLLGGYFCLYALCSNGRASEDAAIC
;
A
#
# COMPACT_ATOMS: atom_id res chain seq x y z
N MET A 1 14.67 17.74 -4.71
CA MET A 1 13.72 17.20 -5.71
C MET A 1 12.27 17.67 -5.42
N ALA A 2 12.03 18.98 -5.39
CA ALA A 2 10.67 19.53 -5.35
C ALA A 2 10.25 19.83 -6.79
N GLY A 3 9.17 19.21 -7.27
CA GLY A 3 8.60 19.51 -8.60
C GLY A 3 8.32 18.32 -9.53
N LEU A 4 8.53 17.06 -9.14
CA LEU A 4 8.16 15.92 -9.98
C LEU A 4 6.62 15.85 -10.13
N GLN A 5 6.11 16.18 -11.32
CA GLN A 5 4.68 16.14 -11.60
C GLN A 5 4.27 14.69 -11.86
N LEU A 6 3.50 14.13 -10.93
CA LEU A 6 3.05 12.74 -11.04
C LEU A 6 1.87 12.62 -12.01
N PRO A 7 1.75 11.47 -12.72
CA PRO A 7 0.56 11.20 -13.51
C PRO A 7 -0.70 11.27 -12.65
N PRO A 8 -1.81 11.84 -13.18
CA PRO A 8 -3.05 11.92 -12.43
C PRO A 8 -3.60 10.51 -12.17
N VAL A 9 -4.21 10.33 -11.00
CA VAL A 9 -4.92 9.11 -10.66
C VAL A 9 -6.16 8.99 -11.54
N GLN A 10 -6.34 7.85 -12.21
CA GLN A 10 -7.43 7.59 -13.15
C GLN A 10 -8.29 6.42 -12.63
N PRO A 11 -9.15 6.67 -11.64
CA PRO A 11 -10.05 5.65 -11.14
C PRO A 11 -11.05 5.20 -12.22
N PRO A 12 -11.50 3.93 -12.21
CA PRO A 12 -11.18 2.89 -11.24
C PRO A 12 -9.97 2.02 -11.61
N LYS A 13 -9.29 2.29 -12.73
CA LYS A 13 -8.36 1.32 -13.36
C LYS A 13 -6.88 1.57 -13.09
N ARG A 14 -6.45 2.82 -12.87
CA ARG A 14 -5.02 3.15 -12.76
C ARG A 14 -4.75 4.10 -11.60
N PHE A 15 -3.85 3.67 -10.71
CA PHE A 15 -3.47 4.39 -9.50
C PHE A 15 -1.94 4.58 -9.41
N PRO A 16 -1.33 5.39 -10.30
CA PRO A 16 0.12 5.55 -10.38
C PRO A 16 0.73 5.99 -9.05
N PHE A 17 1.74 5.24 -8.59
CA PHE A 17 2.43 5.45 -7.31
C PHE A 17 1.51 5.49 -6.07
N CYS A 18 0.41 4.76 -6.08
CA CYS A 18 -0.54 4.76 -4.98
C CYS A 18 -0.45 3.50 -4.12
N ILE A 19 -0.85 3.65 -2.85
CA ILE A 19 -1.38 2.55 -2.05
C ILE A 19 -2.89 2.55 -2.24
N VAL A 20 -3.47 1.41 -2.54
CA VAL A 20 -4.91 1.23 -2.69
C VAL A 20 -5.46 0.40 -1.53
N TRP A 21 -6.74 0.60 -1.21
CA TRP A 21 -7.41 -0.11 -0.13
C TRP A 21 -8.84 -0.47 -0.51
N SER A 22 -9.24 -1.69 -0.16
CA SER A 22 -10.60 -2.21 -0.34
C SER A 22 -11.13 -2.84 0.95
N PRO A 23 -12.40 -2.62 1.33
CA PRO A 23 -12.97 -3.28 2.50
C PRO A 23 -13.07 -4.79 2.26
N ILE A 24 -12.70 -5.58 3.27
CA ILE A 24 -12.82 -7.04 3.22
C ILE A 24 -14.28 -7.42 3.52
N PRO A 25 -14.95 -8.24 2.69
CA PRO A 25 -16.32 -8.68 2.93
C PRO A 25 -16.49 -9.29 4.32
N PHE A 26 -17.64 -9.03 4.95
CA PHE A 26 -18.02 -9.45 6.31
C PHE A 26 -17.18 -8.83 7.45
N ILE A 27 -15.86 -8.82 7.34
CA ILE A 27 -14.97 -8.19 8.32
C ILE A 27 -15.20 -6.68 8.34
N GLY A 28 -15.24 -6.04 7.17
CA GLY A 28 -15.53 -4.62 7.03
C GLY A 28 -16.92 -4.21 7.50
N TRP A 29 -17.86 -5.16 7.63
CA TRP A 29 -19.19 -4.88 8.17
C TRP A 29 -19.19 -4.72 9.69
N VAL A 30 -18.18 -5.27 10.38
CA VAL A 30 -18.03 -5.10 11.84
C VAL A 30 -16.93 -4.08 12.15
N LEU A 31 -15.90 -4.03 11.30
CA LEU A 31 -14.67 -3.25 11.46
C LEU A 31 -14.35 -2.49 10.15
N PRO A 32 -15.01 -1.34 9.88
CA PRO A 32 -14.97 -0.67 8.57
C PRO A 32 -13.62 -0.04 8.22
N PHE A 33 -12.72 0.04 9.20
CA PHE A 33 -11.34 0.53 9.04
C PHE A 33 -10.34 -0.58 8.72
N ILE A 34 -10.75 -1.86 8.81
CA ILE A 34 -9.93 -3.00 8.41
C ILE A 34 -10.24 -3.33 6.96
N GLY A 35 -9.19 -3.47 6.16
CA GLY A 35 -9.32 -3.85 4.78
C GLY A 35 -8.00 -4.30 4.19
N HIS A 36 -8.09 -4.67 2.93
CA HIS A 36 -7.00 -5.20 2.13
C HIS A 36 -6.29 -4.06 1.41
N VAL A 37 -4.97 -4.14 1.35
CA VAL A 37 -4.13 -3.12 0.72
C VAL A 37 -3.37 -3.69 -0.46
N GLY A 38 -3.10 -2.83 -1.44
CA GLY A 38 -2.20 -3.10 -2.55
C GLY A 38 -1.30 -1.89 -2.79
N ILE A 39 -0.18 -2.12 -3.44
CA ILE A 39 0.76 -1.07 -3.87
C ILE A 39 0.79 -1.03 -5.39
N CYS A 40 0.92 0.16 -5.97
CA CYS A 40 0.82 0.33 -7.41
C CYS A 40 2.17 0.68 -8.05
N THR A 41 2.33 0.22 -9.29
CA THR A 41 3.44 0.60 -10.17
C THR A 41 3.36 2.08 -10.57
N SER A 42 4.38 2.55 -11.29
CA SER A 42 4.42 3.88 -11.91
C SER A 42 3.29 4.10 -12.93
N GLU A 43 2.87 3.04 -13.64
CA GLU A 43 1.73 3.05 -14.56
C GLU A 43 0.38 2.90 -13.85
N GLY A 44 0.39 2.57 -12.56
CA GLY A 44 -0.81 2.41 -11.74
C GLY A 44 -1.44 1.02 -11.80
N VAL A 45 -0.67 0.00 -12.17
CA VAL A 45 -1.04 -1.42 -12.04
C VAL A 45 -0.94 -1.80 -10.56
N ILE A 46 -1.99 -2.44 -10.03
CA ILE A 46 -2.08 -2.80 -8.62
C ILE A 46 -1.40 -4.16 -8.39
N LEU A 47 -0.56 -4.24 -7.37
CA LEU A 47 -0.02 -5.49 -6.84
C LEU A 47 -0.47 -5.66 -5.39
N ASP A 48 -1.06 -6.80 -5.07
CA ASP A 48 -1.49 -7.15 -3.72
C ASP A 48 -1.16 -8.61 -3.37
N PHE A 49 -0.71 -8.84 -2.14
CA PHE A 49 -0.50 -10.19 -1.61
C PHE A 49 -1.84 -10.78 -1.19
N ALA A 50 -2.44 -11.54 -2.10
CA ALA A 50 -3.84 -11.98 -2.05
C ALA A 50 -4.03 -13.37 -1.43
N GLY A 51 -2.94 -14.10 -1.16
CA GLY A 51 -2.96 -15.41 -0.53
C GLY A 51 -1.58 -16.05 -0.48
N PRO A 52 -1.43 -17.25 0.10
CA PRO A 52 -0.14 -17.92 0.23
C PRO A 52 0.53 -18.03 -1.13
N PHE A 53 1.79 -17.59 -1.22
CA PHE A 53 2.59 -17.64 -2.45
C PHE A 53 2.00 -16.89 -3.65
N PHE A 54 1.00 -16.01 -3.45
CA PHE A 54 0.24 -15.41 -4.53
C PHE A 54 0.17 -13.89 -4.44
N ILE A 55 0.85 -13.24 -5.39
CA ILE A 55 0.71 -11.81 -5.68
C ILE A 55 -0.27 -11.66 -6.84
N SER A 56 -1.41 -11.02 -6.59
CA SER A 56 -2.36 -10.68 -7.64
C SER A 56 -1.92 -9.40 -8.35
N ILE A 57 -2.18 -9.34 -9.65
CA ILE A 57 -1.81 -8.22 -10.53
C ILE A 57 -3.09 -7.68 -11.18
N ASP A 58 -3.30 -6.37 -11.07
CA ASP A 58 -4.41 -5.60 -11.64
C ASP A 58 -5.83 -5.99 -11.14
N SER A 59 -5.93 -7.01 -10.27
CA SER A 59 -7.19 -7.47 -9.68
C SER A 59 -7.05 -7.70 -8.18
N MET A 60 -7.46 -6.71 -7.37
CA MET A 60 -7.44 -6.86 -5.91
C MET A 60 -8.32 -8.02 -5.44
N ALA A 61 -7.86 -8.74 -4.42
CA ALA A 61 -8.55 -9.90 -3.85
C ALA A 61 -10.03 -9.65 -3.45
N PHE A 62 -10.38 -8.42 -3.07
CA PHE A 62 -11.71 -8.05 -2.53
C PHE A 62 -12.46 -7.02 -3.41
N GLY A 63 -12.13 -7.03 -4.70
CA GLY A 63 -12.70 -6.17 -5.71
C GLY A 63 -12.11 -4.76 -5.72
N ASN A 64 -12.72 -3.87 -6.50
CA ASN A 64 -12.14 -2.55 -6.79
C ASN A 64 -11.77 -1.75 -5.53
N PRO A 65 -10.66 -0.99 -5.59
CA PRO A 65 -10.28 -0.06 -4.53
C PRO A 65 -11.40 0.89 -4.14
N ALA A 66 -11.66 1.01 -2.84
CA ALA A 66 -12.55 2.02 -2.29
C ALA A 66 -11.80 3.30 -1.94
N ARG A 67 -10.52 3.18 -1.58
CA ARG A 67 -9.65 4.29 -1.16
C ARG A 67 -8.27 4.17 -1.79
N TYR A 68 -7.59 5.31 -1.93
CA TYR A 68 -6.22 5.37 -2.41
C TYR A 68 -5.43 6.47 -1.69
N LEU A 69 -4.12 6.27 -1.58
CA LEU A 69 -3.15 7.21 -1.05
C LEU A 69 -1.99 7.32 -2.04
N GLN A 70 -1.92 8.43 -2.79
CA GLN A 70 -0.84 8.68 -3.73
C GLN A 70 0.44 9.02 -2.98
N LEU A 71 1.49 8.24 -3.22
CA LEU A 71 2.82 8.41 -2.66
C LEU A 71 3.64 9.36 -3.55
N GLN A 72 4.70 9.92 -2.97
CA GLN A 72 5.64 10.76 -3.70
C GLN A 72 6.94 9.97 -3.84
N PRO A 73 7.25 9.39 -5.02
CA PRO A 73 8.47 8.59 -5.24
C PRO A 73 9.76 9.32 -4.87
N SER A 74 9.78 10.66 -4.93
CA SER A 74 10.91 11.48 -4.48
C SER A 74 11.23 11.34 -2.97
N LYS A 75 10.32 10.79 -2.18
CA LYS A 75 10.52 10.48 -0.75
C LYS A 75 11.04 9.06 -0.51
N ALA A 76 11.16 8.23 -1.55
CA ALA A 76 11.84 6.93 -1.48
C ALA A 76 13.33 7.14 -1.78
N ALA A 77 14.18 7.14 -0.76
CA ALA A 77 15.58 7.54 -0.89
C ALA A 77 16.33 6.64 -1.89
N VAL A 78 16.12 5.33 -1.82
CA VAL A 78 16.75 4.35 -2.74
C VAL A 78 16.36 4.63 -4.19
N VAL A 79 15.06 4.77 -4.47
CA VAL A 79 14.53 5.05 -5.82
C VAL A 79 15.06 6.39 -6.34
N ALA A 80 15.06 7.42 -5.50
CA ALA A 80 15.45 8.76 -5.88
C ALA A 80 16.96 8.87 -6.16
N GLN A 81 17.80 8.21 -5.34
CA GLN A 81 19.25 8.19 -5.53
C GLN A 81 19.64 7.43 -6.79
N ALA A 82 19.06 6.24 -6.99
CA ALA A 82 19.39 5.40 -8.13
C ALA A 82 18.94 6.02 -9.47
N ALA A 83 17.79 6.71 -9.48
CA ALA A 83 17.35 7.51 -10.63
C ALA A 83 18.33 8.66 -10.95
N LEU A 84 18.86 9.35 -9.93
CA LEU A 84 19.83 10.44 -10.11
C LEU A 84 21.16 9.94 -10.68
N GLN A 85 21.69 8.82 -10.17
CA GLN A 85 22.92 8.21 -10.66
C GLN A 85 22.80 7.87 -12.15
N ARG A 86 21.71 7.18 -12.54
CA ARG A 86 21.46 6.83 -13.94
C ARG A 86 21.30 8.05 -14.85
N SER A 87 20.70 9.13 -14.36
CA SER A 87 20.61 10.38 -15.14
C SER A 87 21.99 11.01 -15.39
N THR A 88 22.91 10.87 -14.43
CA THR A 88 24.29 11.40 -14.52
C THR A 88 25.12 10.58 -15.51
N GLU A 89 25.00 9.25 -15.48
CA GLU A 89 25.69 8.33 -16.41
C GLU A 89 25.19 8.46 -17.86
N ALA A 90 23.88 8.68 -18.06
CA ALA A 90 23.33 8.94 -19.38
C ALA A 90 23.81 10.28 -19.98
N GLY A 91 24.04 11.28 -19.12
CA GLY A 91 24.62 12.57 -19.52
C GLY A 91 26.08 12.47 -19.97
N SER A 92 26.90 11.67 -19.28
CA SER A 92 28.31 11.48 -19.64
C SER A 92 28.51 10.64 -20.91
N THR A 93 27.61 9.71 -21.20
CA THR A 93 27.64 8.92 -22.46
C THR A 93 27.12 9.70 -23.66
N ALA A 94 26.19 10.65 -23.46
CA ALA A 94 25.70 11.52 -24.53
C ALA A 94 26.77 12.51 -25.07
N GLU A 95 27.78 12.86 -24.28
CA GLU A 95 28.94 13.66 -24.75
C GLU A 95 29.89 12.87 -25.69
N GLN A 96 29.73 11.55 -25.84
CA GLN A 96 30.63 10.70 -26.64
C GLN A 96 30.03 10.07 -27.91
N GLY A 97 28.78 10.35 -28.29
CA GLY A 97 28.31 10.14 -29.67
C GLY A 97 26.90 9.56 -29.86
N VAL A 98 26.26 10.09 -30.91
CA VAL A 98 25.03 9.68 -31.60
C VAL A 98 23.75 9.71 -30.76
N ALA A 99 22.95 10.76 -31.02
CA ALA A 99 21.64 10.99 -30.44
C ALA A 99 20.64 9.87 -30.79
N PRO A 100 19.98 9.25 -29.80
CA PRO A 100 18.76 8.49 -30.04
C PRO A 100 17.63 9.47 -30.39
N SER A 101 16.88 9.16 -31.44
CA SER A 101 15.64 9.85 -31.80
C SER A 101 14.64 9.73 -30.65
N ALA A 102 14.51 10.81 -29.87
CA ALA A 102 13.57 10.92 -28.78
C ALA A 102 12.15 11.05 -29.32
N ASP A 103 11.33 10.04 -29.06
CA ASP A 103 9.89 10.23 -28.99
C ASP A 103 9.59 11.16 -27.80
N VAL A 104 8.72 12.12 -28.05
CA VAL A 104 8.45 13.30 -27.22
C VAL A 104 7.41 12.91 -26.16
N SER A 105 7.70 13.12 -24.86
CA SER A 105 6.75 13.67 -23.85
C SER A 105 6.98 13.28 -22.37
N ALA A 106 7.85 12.33 -22.02
CA ALA A 106 8.07 11.97 -20.60
C ALA A 106 9.28 12.71 -19.99
N ASP A 107 9.09 13.34 -18.83
CA ASP A 107 10.18 13.89 -18.01
C ASP A 107 11.23 12.78 -17.77
N PRO A 108 12.49 12.93 -18.25
CA PRO A 108 13.53 11.90 -18.13
C PRO A 108 13.75 11.44 -16.70
N MET A 109 13.59 12.35 -15.72
CA MET A 109 13.70 12.03 -14.31
C MET A 109 12.53 11.15 -13.84
N LEU A 110 11.30 11.46 -14.27
CA LEU A 110 10.13 10.64 -13.97
C LEU A 110 10.28 9.24 -14.57
N ALA A 111 10.81 9.11 -15.78
CA ALA A 111 11.06 7.81 -16.40
C ALA A 111 12.13 6.99 -15.65
N ALA A 112 13.19 7.63 -15.15
CA ALA A 112 14.19 6.97 -14.31
C ALA A 112 13.60 6.51 -12.97
N VAL A 113 12.88 7.39 -12.28
CA VAL A 113 12.18 7.10 -11.02
C VAL A 113 11.14 5.99 -11.18
N SER A 114 10.36 6.02 -12.26
CA SER A 114 9.34 5.02 -12.57
C SER A 114 9.94 3.62 -12.71
N ARG A 115 11.05 3.52 -13.45
CA ARG A 115 11.77 2.25 -13.63
C ARG A 115 12.30 1.71 -12.31
N GLU A 116 12.94 2.55 -11.49
CA GLU A 116 13.48 2.12 -10.20
C GLU A 116 12.39 1.67 -9.23
N TRP A 117 11.29 2.43 -9.15
CA TRP A 117 10.13 2.08 -8.34
C TRP A 117 9.56 0.72 -8.73
N ASP A 118 9.35 0.49 -10.02
CA ASP A 118 8.75 -0.74 -10.53
C ASP A 118 9.68 -1.95 -10.39
N GLN A 119 10.99 -1.77 -10.60
CA GLN A 119 11.99 -2.83 -10.38
C GLN A 119 12.02 -3.25 -8.91
N LEU A 120 12.06 -2.30 -7.98
CA LEU A 120 12.04 -2.58 -6.54
C LEU A 120 10.72 -3.25 -6.10
N LEU A 121 9.61 -2.84 -6.70
CA LEU A 121 8.31 -3.43 -6.43
C LEU A 121 8.24 -4.89 -6.93
N GLN A 122 8.77 -5.17 -8.12
CA GLN A 122 8.87 -6.53 -8.65
C GLN A 122 9.76 -7.42 -7.78
N GLN A 123 10.90 -6.90 -7.29
CA GLN A 123 11.75 -7.63 -6.35
C GLN A 123 11.03 -7.95 -5.04
N SER A 124 10.31 -6.98 -4.49
CA SER A 124 9.49 -7.18 -3.28
C SER A 124 8.38 -8.21 -3.50
N ALA A 125 7.74 -8.19 -4.67
CA ALA A 125 6.72 -9.17 -5.04
C ALA A 125 7.32 -10.59 -5.15
N GLY A 126 8.49 -10.73 -5.76
CA GLY A 126 9.20 -12.01 -5.86
C GLY A 126 9.58 -12.59 -4.49
N ALA A 127 10.02 -11.74 -3.54
CA ALA A 127 10.29 -12.18 -2.17
C ALA A 127 9.03 -12.74 -1.49
N TYR A 128 7.90 -12.05 -1.62
CA TYR A 128 6.63 -12.44 -1.01
C TYR A 128 5.92 -13.63 -1.70
N GLN A 129 6.29 -13.97 -2.94
CA GLN A 129 5.79 -15.18 -3.61
C GLN A 129 6.23 -16.48 -2.92
N HIS A 130 7.18 -16.43 -1.99
CA HIS A 130 7.63 -17.60 -1.22
C HIS A 130 7.10 -17.61 0.23
N HIS A 131 6.25 -16.66 0.59
CA HIS A 131 5.74 -16.50 1.96
C HIS A 131 4.40 -17.22 2.19
N ASN A 132 4.24 -17.74 3.40
CA ASN A 132 2.98 -18.30 3.88
C ASN A 132 2.07 -17.18 4.37
N TYR A 133 0.97 -16.93 3.66
CA TYR A 133 0.02 -15.89 4.03
C TYR A 133 -0.67 -16.20 5.37
N ASN A 134 -0.63 -15.25 6.28
CA ASN A 134 -1.40 -15.26 7.53
C ASN A 134 -2.14 -13.92 7.68
N PHE A 135 -3.47 -14.00 7.75
CA PHE A 135 -4.36 -12.84 7.83
C PHE A 135 -3.98 -11.82 8.92
N LEU A 136 -3.55 -12.26 10.11
CA LEU A 136 -3.21 -11.38 11.24
C LEU A 136 -1.73 -11.05 11.40
N GLY A 137 -0.86 -11.67 10.59
CA GLY A 137 0.59 -11.53 10.66
C GLY A 137 1.14 -11.20 9.30
N ASP A 138 1.69 -12.19 8.60
CA ASP A 138 2.28 -12.02 7.27
C ASP A 138 1.21 -11.89 6.17
N ASN A 139 0.74 -10.66 5.96
CA ASN A 139 -0.37 -10.34 5.06
C ASN A 139 -0.01 -9.22 4.07
N CYS A 140 -1.03 -8.71 3.39
CA CYS A 140 -0.89 -7.62 2.42
C CYS A 140 -0.30 -6.32 2.98
N HIS A 141 -0.53 -5.99 4.26
CA HIS A 141 0.06 -4.81 4.88
C HIS A 141 1.55 -5.01 5.15
N CYS A 142 1.96 -6.23 5.47
CA CYS A 142 3.37 -6.60 5.63
C CYS A 142 4.09 -6.51 4.29
N PHE A 143 3.50 -7.04 3.22
CA PHE A 143 4.02 -6.91 1.86
C PHE A 143 4.26 -5.43 1.46
N VAL A 144 3.25 -4.58 1.63
CA VAL A 144 3.38 -3.16 1.29
C VAL A 144 4.39 -2.45 2.21
N SER A 145 4.42 -2.79 3.50
CA SER A 145 5.39 -2.22 4.44
C SER A 145 6.83 -2.63 4.12
N HIS A 146 7.05 -3.89 3.73
CA HIS A 146 8.35 -4.39 3.26
C HIS A 146 8.82 -3.59 2.05
N PHE A 147 7.97 -3.40 1.04
CA PHE A 147 8.29 -2.56 -0.11
C PHE A 147 8.64 -1.12 0.30
N LEU A 148 7.85 -0.49 1.17
CA LEU A 148 8.10 0.89 1.62
C LEU A 148 9.40 1.02 2.42
N ASN A 149 9.76 0.01 3.20
CA ASN A 149 11.03 -0.06 3.90
C ASN A 149 12.21 -0.26 2.95
N ALA A 150 12.08 -1.18 1.97
CA ALA A 150 13.10 -1.40 0.94
C ALA A 150 13.33 -0.14 0.09
N ALA A 151 12.28 0.66 -0.13
CA ALA A 151 12.36 1.94 -0.83
C ALA A 151 12.91 3.09 0.05
N GLU A 152 13.15 2.84 1.34
CA GLU A 152 13.47 3.85 2.37
C GLU A 152 12.49 5.03 2.35
N TYR A 153 11.20 4.73 2.20
CA TYR A 153 10.18 5.75 2.01
C TYR A 153 10.00 6.61 3.27
N ARG A 154 10.25 7.91 3.12
CA ARG A 154 10.22 8.95 4.18
C ARG A 154 11.23 8.73 5.31
N ALA A 155 12.32 7.99 5.08
CA ALA A 155 13.36 7.72 6.09
C ALA A 155 12.78 7.28 7.43
N SER A 156 11.75 6.42 7.37
CA SER A 156 10.96 6.07 8.54
C SER A 156 10.53 4.62 8.43
N ARG A 157 10.44 3.91 9.56
CA ARG A 157 10.09 2.50 9.53
C ARG A 157 8.59 2.28 9.35
N TRP A 158 8.24 1.50 8.35
CA TRP A 158 6.90 1.07 8.06
C TRP A 158 6.63 -0.29 8.68
N ASN A 159 5.44 -0.42 9.25
CA ASN A 159 4.88 -1.68 9.70
C ASN A 159 3.37 -1.67 9.39
N MET A 160 2.76 -2.84 9.51
CA MET A 160 1.33 -3.02 9.21
C MET A 160 0.43 -2.00 9.93
N VAL A 161 0.67 -1.73 11.21
CA VAL A 161 -0.19 -0.82 12.00
C VAL A 161 -0.06 0.62 11.54
N ARG A 162 1.15 1.08 11.26
CA ARG A 162 1.39 2.42 10.73
C ARG A 162 0.82 2.57 9.32
N LEU A 163 0.98 1.55 8.48
CA LEU A 163 0.37 1.55 7.15
C LEU A 163 -1.16 1.63 7.23
N ALA A 164 -1.77 0.81 8.09
CA ALA A 164 -3.21 0.83 8.33
C ALA A 164 -3.69 2.20 8.82
N SER A 165 -2.96 2.84 9.74
CA SER A 165 -3.33 4.18 10.25
C SER A 165 -3.19 5.27 9.19
N GLU A 166 -2.14 5.24 8.38
CA GLU A 166 -1.95 6.15 7.24
C GLU A 166 -3.06 5.99 6.19
N MET A 167 -3.41 4.75 5.85
CA MET A 167 -4.55 4.47 4.97
C MET A 167 -5.87 4.93 5.59
N PHE A 168 -6.08 4.73 6.88
CA PHE A 168 -7.31 5.16 7.54
C PHE A 168 -7.46 6.68 7.60
N LEU A 169 -6.39 7.41 7.95
CA LEU A 169 -6.44 8.85 8.20
C LEU A 169 -6.25 9.72 6.95
N ARG A 170 -5.47 9.26 5.96
CA ARG A 170 -5.06 10.09 4.82
C ARG A 170 -5.54 9.61 3.47
N ALA A 171 -5.98 8.36 3.32
CA ALA A 171 -6.44 7.88 2.02
C ALA A 171 -7.75 8.54 1.60
N ARG A 172 -7.85 8.91 0.33
CA ARG A 172 -9.04 9.52 -0.28
C ARG A 172 -9.94 8.45 -0.84
N TYR A 173 -11.26 8.66 -0.80
CA TYR A 173 -12.19 7.76 -1.47
C TYR A 173 -12.09 7.91 -2.99
N VAL A 174 -12.17 6.78 -3.69
CA VAL A 174 -12.15 6.74 -5.16
C VAL A 174 -13.37 7.44 -5.75
N ALA A 175 -14.54 7.19 -5.16
CA ALA A 175 -15.82 7.78 -5.53
C ALA A 175 -16.80 7.64 -4.35
N PHE A 176 -17.98 8.25 -4.47
CA PHE A 176 -19.05 8.09 -3.48
C PHE A 176 -19.46 6.63 -3.27
N GLY A 177 -19.42 5.81 -4.34
CA GLY A 177 -19.65 4.37 -4.24
C GLY A 177 -18.65 3.66 -3.31
N GLY A 178 -17.41 4.16 -3.22
CA GLY A 178 -16.43 3.66 -2.25
C GLY A 178 -16.81 3.98 -0.80
N VAL A 179 -17.40 5.14 -0.54
CA VAL A 179 -17.93 5.51 0.79
C VAL A 179 -19.05 4.56 1.19
N LEU A 180 -20.03 4.35 0.29
CA LEU A 180 -21.15 3.44 0.53
C LEU A 180 -20.65 2.00 0.78
N LYS A 181 -19.75 1.49 -0.08
CA LYS A 181 -19.20 0.14 0.06
C LYS A 181 -18.51 -0.07 1.42
N THR A 182 -17.86 0.96 1.96
CA THR A 182 -17.17 0.89 3.25
C THR A 182 -18.12 0.99 4.45
N TRP A 183 -19.04 1.96 4.46
CA TRP A 183 -19.79 2.31 5.67
C TRP A 183 -21.19 1.73 5.73
N LEU A 184 -21.87 1.52 4.60
CA LEU A 184 -23.27 1.11 4.59
C LEU A 184 -23.49 -0.25 5.28
N PRO A 185 -22.73 -1.31 4.97
CA PRO A 185 -22.90 -2.59 5.67
C PRO A 185 -22.64 -2.48 7.17
N PHE A 186 -21.65 -1.67 7.56
CA PHE A 186 -21.35 -1.42 8.97
C PHE A 186 -22.49 -0.72 9.69
N CYS A 187 -23.06 0.34 9.11
CA CYS A 187 -24.20 1.03 9.67
C CYS A 187 -25.41 0.10 9.84
N ILE A 188 -25.67 -0.79 8.87
CA ILE A 188 -26.75 -1.78 8.96
C ILE A 188 -26.50 -2.76 10.11
N VAL A 189 -25.32 -3.39 10.17
CA VAL A 189 -24.96 -4.35 11.22
C VAL A 189 -25.01 -3.71 12.60
N MET A 190 -24.45 -2.50 12.76
CA MET A 190 -24.48 -1.79 14.03
C MET A 190 -25.90 -1.41 14.44
N THR A 191 -26.75 -0.98 13.51
CA THR A 191 -28.15 -0.63 13.82
C THR A 191 -28.94 -1.86 14.26
N ILE A 192 -28.84 -2.97 13.52
CA ILE A 192 -29.53 -4.23 13.87
C ILE A 192 -29.00 -4.78 15.20
N GLY A 193 -27.68 -4.81 15.38
CA GLY A 193 -27.03 -5.30 16.59
C GLY A 193 -27.41 -4.50 17.83
N LEU A 194 -27.42 -3.17 17.74
CA LEU A 194 -27.86 -2.30 18.83
C LEU A 194 -29.37 -2.43 19.11
N TYR A 195 -30.19 -2.61 18.07
CA TYR A 195 -31.64 -2.78 18.24
C TYR A 195 -32.00 -4.07 18.98
N PHE A 196 -31.47 -5.22 18.55
CA PHE A 196 -31.78 -6.52 19.15
C PHE A 196 -30.92 -6.84 20.39
N GLY A 197 -29.62 -6.58 20.32
CA GLY A 197 -28.65 -6.94 21.36
C GLY A 197 -28.36 -5.84 22.39
N ARG A 198 -28.85 -4.61 22.17
CA ARG A 198 -28.76 -3.48 23.10
C ARG A 198 -27.31 -3.28 23.61
N LEU A 199 -27.15 -3.01 24.91
CA LEU A 199 -25.86 -2.78 25.54
C LEU A 199 -24.94 -4.00 25.51
N ILE A 200 -25.49 -5.22 25.50
CA ILE A 200 -24.68 -6.44 25.43
C ILE A 200 -23.90 -6.46 24.11
N PHE A 201 -24.59 -6.19 22.99
CA PHE A 201 -23.94 -6.09 21.68
C PHE A 201 -22.85 -5.02 21.68
N LEU A 202 -23.13 -3.84 22.24
CA LEU A 202 -22.15 -2.75 22.32
C LEU A 202 -20.90 -3.16 23.13
N TYR A 203 -21.06 -3.78 24.30
CA TYR A 203 -19.92 -4.22 25.11
C TYR A 203 -19.12 -5.32 24.42
N CYS A 204 -19.78 -6.28 23.77
CA CYS A 204 -19.09 -7.29 22.97
C CYS A 204 -18.29 -6.65 21.82
N TRP A 205 -18.86 -5.68 21.12
CA TRP A 205 -18.18 -4.97 20.04
C TRP A 205 -16.99 -4.13 20.54
N LEU A 206 -17.16 -3.38 21.63
CA LEU A 206 -16.06 -2.64 22.27
C LEU A 206 -14.96 -3.57 22.80
N GLY A 207 -15.34 -4.73 23.37
CA GLY A 207 -14.40 -5.76 23.79
C GLY A 207 -13.59 -6.31 22.62
N LEU A 208 -14.24 -6.59 21.49
CA LEU A 208 -13.57 -7.00 20.25
C LEU A 208 -12.56 -5.94 19.78
N LEU A 209 -12.95 -4.66 19.78
CA LEU A 209 -12.04 -3.56 19.44
C LEU A 209 -10.83 -3.48 20.38
N GLY A 210 -11.07 -3.60 21.69
CA GLY A 210 -10.01 -3.57 22.70
C GLY A 210 -9.03 -4.73 22.54
N LEU A 211 -9.52 -5.95 22.35
CA LEU A 211 -8.69 -7.14 22.14
C LEU A 211 -7.89 -7.04 20.84
N LEU A 212 -8.52 -6.65 19.73
CA LEU A 212 -7.85 -6.56 18.44
C LEU A 212 -6.83 -5.41 18.41
N GLY A 213 -7.19 -4.25 18.96
CA GLY A 213 -6.28 -3.12 19.12
C GLY A 213 -5.10 -3.45 20.01
N GLY A 214 -5.34 -4.15 21.14
CA GLY A 214 -4.29 -4.64 22.02
C GLY A 214 -3.35 -5.63 21.31
N TYR A 215 -3.90 -6.59 20.56
CA TYR A 215 -3.11 -7.53 19.77
C TYR A 215 -2.19 -6.82 18.78
N PHE A 216 -2.72 -5.90 17.96
CA PHE A 216 -1.91 -5.19 16.97
C PHE A 216 -0.90 -4.24 17.60
N CYS A 217 -1.22 -3.63 18.74
CA CYS A 217 -0.27 -2.82 19.49
C CYS A 217 0.91 -3.68 19.97
N LEU A 218 0.63 -4.83 20.62
CA LEU A 218 1.66 -5.77 21.04
C LEU A 218 2.46 -6.32 19.86
N TYR A 219 1.79 -6.68 18.76
CA TYR A 219 2.41 -7.13 17.54
C TYR A 219 3.41 -6.08 17.01
N ALA A 220 2.98 -4.82 16.90
CA ALA A 220 3.86 -3.75 16.44
C ALA A 220 5.02 -3.49 17.42
N LEU A 221 4.80 -3.56 18.74
CA LEU A 221 5.88 -3.43 19.71
C LEU A 221 6.90 -4.57 19.61
N CYS A 222 6.45 -5.80 19.40
CA CYS A 222 7.32 -6.96 19.21
C CYS A 222 8.06 -6.91 17.87
N SER A 223 7.40 -6.54 16.78
CA SER A 223 8.04 -6.43 15.46
C SER A 223 9.04 -5.27 15.41
N ASN A 224 8.78 -4.21 16.18
CA ASN A 224 9.73 -3.14 16.42
C ASN A 224 11.02 -3.60 17.11
N GLY A 225 10.97 -4.67 17.92
CA GLY A 225 12.12 -5.24 18.61
C GLY A 225 12.90 -6.30 17.84
N ARG A 226 12.28 -7.03 16.91
CA ARG A 226 12.91 -8.13 16.13
C ARG A 226 13.65 -7.71 14.87
N ALA A 227 13.53 -6.44 14.46
CA ALA A 227 14.14 -5.92 13.24
C ALA A 227 15.69 -5.93 13.23
N SER A 228 16.35 -6.30 14.34
CA SER A 228 17.81 -6.50 14.38
C SER A 228 18.28 -7.86 13.90
N GLU A 229 17.38 -8.86 13.75
CA GLU A 229 17.79 -10.25 13.48
C GLU A 229 17.24 -10.83 12.16
N ASP A 230 16.02 -10.47 11.71
CA ASP A 230 15.46 -10.99 10.45
C ASP A 230 14.66 -9.93 9.68
N ALA A 231 15.10 -9.58 8.47
CA ALA A 231 14.46 -8.59 7.60
C ALA A 231 13.10 -9.05 7.01
N ALA A 232 12.62 -10.25 7.35
CA ALA A 232 11.49 -10.91 6.71
C ALA A 232 10.15 -10.79 7.45
N ILE A 233 10.12 -10.23 8.67
CA ILE A 233 8.88 -10.14 9.47
C ILE A 233 8.60 -8.67 9.80
N CYS A 234 7.47 -8.19 9.28
CA CYS A 234 6.95 -6.84 9.49
C CYS A 234 6.57 -6.55 10.95
#